data_AF-M5C784-F1
#
_entry.id   AF-M5C784-F1
#
_cell.length_a   1.000
_cell.length_b   1.000
_cell.length_c   1.000
_cell.angle_alpha   90.00
_cell.angle_beta   90.00
_cell.angle_gamma   90.00
#
_symmetry.space_group_name_H-M   'P 1'
#
loop_
_entity.id
_entity.type
_entity.pdbx_description
1 polymer ?
#
loop_
_entity_poly.entity_id
_entity_poly.type
_entity_poly.pdbx_seq_one_letter_code
_entity_poly.pdbx_strand_id
1 'polypeptide(L)'
;MPTQTGHRQDAAHRYIHGQSGNKRLHVMTKTLVKRILFDGTKAVGVEVIGNKNQDKDANQTPREIRARKLVVVSAGAIGSAVVLQRSGLGQANQLSELGIKVVADLPVGANYEDHSSCIATYHVADDLETLDLVMERDPSVMERYLAQFIHGKGLLTSNVTDAGSKIRPTAEELERIGPAFREVWKRQFESAPDKPVFIQTVVNGFLGPRTAVPKNSRFMMFGHIAAYPVSKGHVHITSADPYSLPDFSTGFFEEKADVEIQVEIARRMPSYRGEYAPLHPKYPDGSSASCVRLDSSPSFNMEDLVYTEEDDIAIEEFVRQRGDTTWHSVG
;
A
#
# COMPACT_ATOMS: atom_id res chain seq x y z
N MET A 1 5.55 27.02 0.46
CA MET A 1 5.92 26.51 -0.87
C MET A 1 4.65 26.43 -1.71
N PRO A 2 4.49 27.31 -2.72
CA PRO A 2 3.35 27.26 -3.62
C PRO A 2 3.35 25.94 -4.39
N THR A 3 2.17 25.46 -4.75
CA THR A 3 1.91 24.30 -5.62
C THR A 3 2.46 24.44 -7.05
N GLN A 4 3.30 25.45 -7.33
CA GLN A 4 3.70 25.86 -8.68
C GLN A 4 5.00 25.22 -9.19
N THR A 5 5.80 24.59 -8.32
CA THR A 5 7.12 24.05 -8.73
C THR A 5 7.08 22.61 -9.24
N GLY A 6 5.95 21.91 -9.09
CA GLY A 6 5.84 20.50 -9.48
C GLY A 6 6.59 19.51 -8.57
N HIS A 7 7.19 19.97 -7.47
CA HIS A 7 7.89 19.11 -6.51
C HIS A 7 6.92 18.45 -5.52
N ARG A 8 7.27 17.22 -5.10
CA ARG A 8 6.60 16.50 -4.00
C ARG A 8 6.54 17.35 -2.74
N GLN A 9 5.41 17.26 -2.04
CA GLN A 9 5.23 17.84 -0.71
C GLN A 9 5.45 16.77 0.37
N ASP A 10 6.69 16.54 0.78
CA ASP A 10 6.97 15.64 1.90
C ASP A 10 6.96 16.37 3.25
N ALA A 11 6.66 15.63 4.32
CA ALA A 11 6.55 16.19 5.67
C ALA A 11 7.88 16.77 6.19
N ALA A 12 9.04 16.22 5.79
CA ALA A 12 10.33 16.71 6.26
C ALA A 12 10.61 18.13 5.72
N HIS A 13 10.39 18.38 4.42
CA HIS A 13 10.51 19.74 3.87
C HIS A 13 9.48 20.71 4.44
N ARG A 14 8.28 20.22 4.75
CA ARG A 14 7.20 21.06 5.28
C ARG A 14 7.37 21.44 6.75
N TYR A 15 7.87 20.56 7.60
CA TYR A 15 7.91 20.76 9.05
C TYR A 15 9.32 20.85 9.64
N ILE A 16 10.33 20.24 9.01
CA ILE A 16 11.68 20.10 9.57
C ILE A 16 12.68 20.99 8.84
N HIS A 17 12.85 20.85 7.52
CA HIS A 17 13.92 21.55 6.79
C HIS A 17 13.77 23.07 6.78
N GLY A 18 12.53 23.58 6.83
CA GLY A 18 12.27 25.02 7.02
C GLY A 18 12.74 25.57 8.37
N GLN A 19 13.08 24.70 9.33
CA GLN A 19 13.59 25.02 10.66
C GLN A 19 15.10 24.71 10.81
N SER A 20 15.84 24.56 9.71
CA SER A 20 17.26 24.15 9.73
C SER A 20 18.18 25.07 10.55
N GLY A 21 17.83 26.36 10.71
CA GLY A 21 18.56 27.30 11.58
C GLY A 21 18.22 27.20 13.07
N ASN A 22 17.23 26.38 13.46
CA ASN A 22 16.78 26.25 14.84
C ASN A 22 17.74 25.38 15.66
N LYS A 23 18.56 26.02 16.50
CA LYS A 23 19.54 25.35 17.38
C LYS A 23 18.91 24.43 18.45
N ARG A 24 17.58 24.45 18.64
CA ARG A 24 16.86 23.57 19.58
C ARG A 24 16.31 22.31 18.92
N LEU A 25 16.39 22.21 17.60
CA LEU A 25 15.96 21.05 16.82
C LEU A 25 17.19 20.26 16.39
N HIS A 26 17.26 19.00 16.82
CA HIS A 26 18.33 18.08 16.45
C HIS A 26 17.75 16.98 15.58
N VAL A 27 18.35 16.75 14.41
CA VAL A 27 17.94 15.69 13.48
C VAL A 27 19.09 14.69 13.37
N MET A 28 18.82 13.43 13.70
CA MET A 28 19.77 12.34 13.58
C MET A 28 19.24 11.33 12.56
N THR A 29 19.74 11.41 11.32
CA THR A 29 19.46 10.40 10.29
C THR A 29 20.41 9.21 10.44
N LYS A 30 20.16 8.11 9.71
CA LYS A 30 20.99 6.89 9.75
C LYS A 30 21.22 6.37 11.17
N THR A 31 20.26 6.63 12.06
CA THR A 31 20.29 6.28 13.47
C THR A 31 19.09 5.39 13.76
N LEU A 32 19.33 4.20 14.27
CA LEU A 32 18.31 3.22 14.59
C LEU A 32 18.02 3.23 16.09
N VAL A 33 16.76 3.39 16.46
CA VAL A 33 16.31 3.26 17.85
C VAL A 33 16.20 1.78 18.19
N LYS A 34 17.01 1.33 19.15
CA LYS A 34 16.96 -0.04 19.66
C LYS A 34 15.73 -0.25 20.53
N ARG A 35 15.60 0.61 21.54
CA ARG A 35 14.56 0.55 22.57
C ARG A 35 14.43 1.88 23.31
N ILE A 36 13.32 2.02 24.03
CA ILE A 36 13.04 3.07 25.00
C ILE A 36 13.69 2.68 26.33
N LEU A 37 14.19 3.68 27.06
CA LEU A 37 14.74 3.54 28.41
C LEU A 37 13.67 3.92 29.43
N PHE A 38 13.53 3.13 30.49
CA PHE A 38 12.52 3.32 31.54
C PHE A 38 13.14 3.48 32.94
N ASP A 39 12.51 4.32 33.75
CA ASP A 39 12.64 4.36 35.22
C ASP A 39 11.27 4.01 35.82
N GLY A 40 11.15 2.82 36.40
CA GLY A 40 9.84 2.19 36.64
C GLY A 40 9.04 2.08 35.35
N THR A 41 7.91 2.77 35.27
CA THR A 41 7.05 2.85 34.08
C THR A 41 7.22 4.16 33.29
N LYS A 42 8.09 5.07 33.74
CA LYS A 42 8.33 6.36 33.09
C LYS A 42 9.41 6.24 32.02
N ALA A 43 9.09 6.61 30.78
CA ALA A 43 10.08 6.73 29.72
C ALA A 43 11.04 7.90 30.00
N VAL A 44 12.35 7.63 29.97
CA VAL A 44 13.42 8.59 30.32
C VAL A 44 14.44 8.81 29.19
N GLY A 45 14.26 8.15 28.05
CA GLY A 45 15.15 8.29 26.90
C GLY A 45 15.04 7.14 25.92
N VAL A 46 16.00 7.06 25.02
CA VAL A 46 16.13 5.98 24.03
C VAL A 46 17.58 5.51 23.95
N GLU A 47 17.77 4.23 23.64
CA GLU A 47 19.06 3.67 23.23
C GLU A 47 19.10 3.60 21.70
N VAL A 48 20.17 4.11 21.10
CA VAL A 48 20.34 4.18 19.64
C VAL A 48 21.68 3.60 19.19
N ILE A 49 21.73 3.16 17.94
CA ILE A 49 22.94 2.75 17.21
C ILE A 49 22.95 3.36 15.81
N GLY A 50 24.10 3.39 15.13
CA GLY A 50 24.12 3.67 13.70
C GLY A 50 23.36 2.59 12.92
N ASN A 51 22.67 2.97 11.84
CA ASN A 51 21.84 2.04 11.07
C ASN A 51 22.64 1.36 9.94
N LYS A 52 23.00 0.08 10.12
CA LYS A 52 23.79 -0.68 9.14
C LYS A 52 23.10 -0.90 7.79
N ASN A 53 21.76 -0.82 7.76
CA ASN A 53 20.99 -0.95 6.52
C ASN A 53 21.06 0.33 5.66
N GLN A 54 21.51 1.45 6.22
CA GLN A 54 21.67 2.73 5.51
C GLN A 54 23.13 3.17 5.37
N ASP A 55 24.04 2.57 6.14
CA ASP A 55 25.47 2.86 6.13
C ASP A 55 26.24 1.61 6.59
N LYS A 56 27.03 1.01 5.69
CA LYS A 56 27.75 -0.24 5.96
C LYS A 56 28.82 -0.07 7.05
N ASP A 57 29.32 1.14 7.24
CA ASP A 57 30.35 1.48 8.24
C ASP A 57 29.73 2.10 9.51
N ALA A 58 28.40 1.97 9.67
CA ALA A 58 27.67 2.56 10.78
C ALA A 58 28.22 2.10 12.14
N ASN A 59 28.53 3.06 13.02
CA ASN A 59 28.96 2.80 14.38
C ASN A 59 27.85 2.08 15.18
N GLN A 60 28.06 0.80 15.50
CA GLN A 60 27.11 -0.04 16.23
C GLN A 60 27.21 0.10 17.76
N THR A 61 28.10 0.95 18.28
CA THR A 61 28.22 1.19 19.73
C THR A 61 26.95 1.87 20.24
N PRO A 62 26.21 1.24 21.18
CA PRO A 62 24.99 1.82 21.74
C PRO A 62 25.26 3.16 22.43
N ARG A 63 24.34 4.11 22.22
CA ARG A 63 24.36 5.42 22.87
C ARG A 63 22.99 5.72 23.46
N GLU A 64 22.98 6.31 24.64
CA GLU A 64 21.74 6.77 25.27
C GLU A 64 21.47 8.24 24.94
N ILE A 65 20.22 8.55 24.63
CA ILE A 65 19.72 9.92 24.53
C ILE A 65 18.62 10.09 25.56
N ARG A 66 18.87 10.91 26.58
CA ARG A 66 17.93 11.13 27.70
C ARG A 66 16.90 12.21 27.37
N ALA A 67 15.65 11.95 27.73
CA ALA A 67 14.53 12.85 27.53
C ALA A 67 14.00 13.36 28.88
N ARG A 68 13.95 14.69 29.06
CA ARG A 68 13.48 15.30 30.32
C ARG A 68 11.96 15.33 30.46
N LYS A 69 11.23 15.31 29.34
CA LYS A 69 9.78 15.57 29.31
C LYS A 69 8.97 14.45 28.66
N LEU A 70 9.35 14.07 27.44
CA LEU A 70 8.53 13.18 26.61
C LEU A 70 9.41 12.37 25.67
N VAL A 71 9.01 11.12 25.46
CA VAL A 71 9.46 10.26 24.36
C VAL A 71 8.23 10.00 23.49
N VAL A 72 8.31 10.31 22.20
CA VAL A 72 7.24 10.04 21.22
C VAL A 72 7.75 8.98 20.26
N VAL A 73 6.95 7.92 20.06
CA VAL A 73 7.24 6.88 19.08
C VAL A 73 6.43 7.17 17.83
N SER A 74 7.11 7.38 16.70
CA SER A 74 6.50 7.68 15.40
C SER A 74 7.21 6.91 14.28
N ALA A 75 7.42 5.62 14.51
CA ALA A 75 8.16 4.74 13.61
C ALA A 75 7.24 3.99 12.61
N GLY A 76 6.01 4.47 12.41
CA GLY A 76 4.96 3.79 11.63
C GLY A 76 4.34 2.62 12.38
N ALA A 77 3.30 1.99 11.82
CA ALA A 77 2.57 0.87 12.45
C ALA A 77 3.52 -0.29 12.83
N ILE A 78 4.26 -0.79 11.84
CA ILE A 78 5.21 -1.90 12.01
C ILE A 78 6.39 -1.50 12.90
N GLY A 79 7.05 -0.37 12.58
CA GLY A 79 8.26 0.05 13.28
C GLY A 79 8.03 0.43 14.75
N SER A 80 6.87 1.02 15.06
CA SER A 80 6.52 1.37 16.44
C SER A 80 6.24 0.12 17.26
N ALA A 81 5.50 -0.85 16.71
CA ALA A 81 5.24 -2.12 17.38
C ALA A 81 6.53 -2.83 17.80
N VAL A 82 7.50 -2.97 16.89
CA VAL A 82 8.76 -3.66 17.20
C VAL A 82 9.64 -2.89 18.21
N VAL A 83 9.65 -1.56 18.16
CA VAL A 83 10.38 -0.74 19.14
C VAL A 83 9.75 -0.90 20.52
N LEU A 84 8.43 -0.82 20.63
CA LEU A 84 7.70 -0.96 21.89
C LEU A 84 7.93 -2.34 22.52
N GLN A 85 7.82 -3.42 21.73
CA GLN A 85 8.06 -4.79 22.20
C GLN A 85 9.50 -4.97 22.71
N ARG A 86 10.52 -4.53 21.96
CA ARG A 86 11.93 -4.56 22.42
C ARG A 86 12.19 -3.70 23.65
N SER A 87 11.29 -2.77 23.96
CA SER A 87 11.37 -1.90 25.13
C SER A 87 10.64 -2.46 26.35
N GLY A 88 10.03 -3.64 26.25
CA GLY A 88 9.27 -4.26 27.32
C GLY A 88 7.76 -3.97 27.32
N LEU A 89 7.22 -3.41 26.23
CA LEU A 89 5.79 -3.13 26.06
C LEU A 89 5.21 -4.09 25.03
N GLY A 90 4.53 -5.15 25.47
CA GLY A 90 4.09 -6.25 24.62
C GLY A 90 3.56 -7.42 25.47
N GLN A 91 3.16 -8.52 24.83
CA GLN A 91 2.60 -9.67 25.54
C GLN A 91 3.65 -10.27 26.50
N ALA A 92 3.34 -10.34 27.79
CA ALA A 92 4.32 -10.68 28.83
C ALA A 92 5.02 -12.02 28.59
N ASN A 93 4.28 -13.01 28.09
CA ASN A 93 4.80 -14.36 27.81
C ASN A 93 5.83 -14.34 26.68
N GLN A 94 5.48 -13.73 25.55
CA GLN A 94 6.37 -13.59 24.38
C GLN A 94 7.64 -12.81 24.74
N LEU A 95 7.51 -11.70 25.48
CA LEU A 95 8.66 -10.90 25.88
C LEU A 95 9.59 -11.65 26.84
N SER A 96 9.01 -12.39 27.79
CA SER A 96 9.77 -13.20 28.75
C SER A 96 10.58 -14.31 28.07
N GLU A 97 10.01 -14.97 27.05
CA GLU A 97 10.71 -15.98 26.24
C GLU A 97 11.94 -15.42 25.51
N LEU A 98 11.88 -14.15 25.12
CA LEU A 98 12.99 -13.44 24.48
C LEU A 98 13.98 -12.81 25.48
N GLY A 99 13.79 -13.03 26.79
CA GLY A 99 14.61 -12.46 27.86
C GLY A 99 14.44 -10.94 28.02
N ILE A 100 13.33 -10.38 27.53
CA ILE A 100 13.03 -8.95 27.64
C ILE A 100 12.25 -8.70 28.92
N LYS A 101 12.74 -7.80 29.77
CA LYS A 101 12.03 -7.36 30.97
C LYS A 101 10.70 -6.69 30.58
N VAL A 102 9.60 -7.23 31.08
CA VAL A 102 8.26 -6.66 30.89
C VAL A 102 8.12 -5.37 31.71
N VAL A 103 7.75 -4.28 31.02
CA VAL A 103 7.39 -2.98 31.59
C VAL A 103 5.87 -2.87 31.70
N ALA A 104 5.14 -3.30 30.66
CA ALA A 104 3.68 -3.43 30.68
C ALA A 104 3.23 -4.55 29.74
N ASP A 105 2.29 -5.36 30.21
CA ASP A 105 1.65 -6.43 29.44
C ASP A 105 0.53 -5.83 28.58
N LEU A 106 0.76 -5.76 27.27
CA LEU A 106 -0.12 -5.10 26.29
C LEU A 106 -0.12 -5.90 24.98
N PRO A 107 -1.23 -5.92 24.22
CA PRO A 107 -1.29 -6.63 22.93
C PRO A 107 -0.60 -5.86 21.79
N VAL A 108 0.61 -5.32 22.05
CA VAL A 108 1.37 -4.55 21.06
C VAL A 108 1.74 -5.43 19.88
N GLY A 109 1.44 -4.95 18.67
CA GLY A 109 1.71 -5.68 17.43
C GLY A 109 0.56 -6.58 16.97
N ALA A 110 -0.52 -6.71 17.73
CA ALA A 110 -1.76 -7.33 17.25
C ALA A 110 -2.55 -6.38 16.33
N ASN A 111 -3.53 -6.91 15.61
CA ASN A 111 -4.49 -6.14 14.80
C ASN A 111 -3.84 -5.25 13.74
N TYR A 112 -2.84 -5.77 13.01
CA TYR A 112 -2.35 -5.08 11.83
C TYR A 112 -3.48 -4.97 10.80
N GLU A 113 -3.64 -3.78 10.26
CA GLU A 113 -4.61 -3.44 9.23
C GLU A 113 -3.91 -2.73 8.08
N ASP A 114 -4.38 -2.97 6.87
CA ASP A 114 -4.04 -2.20 5.68
C ASP A 114 -5.28 -2.20 4.79
N HIS A 115 -5.31 -1.36 3.74
CA HIS A 115 -6.23 -1.68 2.66
C HIS A 115 -5.58 -2.75 1.79
N SER A 116 -6.26 -3.89 1.63
CA SER A 116 -5.90 -4.89 0.65
C SER A 116 -6.27 -4.40 -0.75
N SER A 117 -5.40 -4.64 -1.71
CA SER A 117 -5.62 -4.24 -3.09
C SER A 117 -5.33 -5.35 -4.08
N CYS A 118 -6.04 -5.34 -5.19
CA CYS A 118 -5.70 -6.10 -6.37
C CYS A 118 -5.63 -5.13 -7.56
N ILE A 119 -4.59 -5.25 -8.39
CA ILE A 119 -4.37 -4.33 -9.49
C ILE A 119 -4.50 -5.06 -10.82
N ALA A 120 -5.51 -4.69 -11.60
CA ALA A 120 -5.75 -5.19 -12.95
C ALA A 120 -5.02 -4.33 -13.98
N THR A 121 -4.43 -4.95 -15.01
CA THR A 121 -3.64 -4.25 -16.03
C THR A 121 -4.30 -4.38 -17.40
N TYR A 122 -4.60 -3.25 -18.02
CA TYR A 122 -5.26 -3.19 -19.31
C TYR A 122 -4.34 -2.57 -20.34
N HIS A 123 -4.39 -3.12 -21.55
CA HIS A 123 -3.81 -2.42 -22.67
C HIS A 123 -4.62 -1.16 -23.00
N VAL A 124 -3.91 -0.16 -23.50
CA VAL A 124 -4.54 1.03 -24.09
C VAL A 124 -4.05 1.24 -25.52
N ALA A 125 -4.57 2.28 -26.18
CA ALA A 125 -4.11 2.64 -27.52
C ALA A 125 -2.62 3.05 -27.51
N ASP A 126 -1.88 2.62 -28.54
CA ASP A 126 -0.42 2.76 -28.59
C ASP A 126 0.06 4.22 -28.74
N ASP A 127 -0.82 5.11 -29.19
CA ASP A 127 -0.58 6.53 -29.37
C ASP A 127 -0.85 7.39 -28.12
N LEU A 128 -1.34 6.77 -27.03
CA LEU A 128 -1.57 7.48 -25.78
C LEU A 128 -0.26 7.76 -25.03
N GLU A 129 -0.24 8.93 -24.38
CA GLU A 129 0.83 9.31 -23.46
C GLU A 129 0.60 8.64 -22.09
N THR A 130 1.44 7.66 -21.77
CA THR A 130 1.45 6.95 -20.49
C THR A 130 2.81 7.05 -19.81
N LEU A 131 2.87 6.65 -18.52
CA LEU A 131 4.13 6.56 -17.77
C LEU A 131 5.07 5.44 -18.29
N ASP A 132 4.59 4.53 -19.15
CA ASP A 132 5.33 3.32 -19.51
C ASP A 132 6.72 3.62 -20.10
N LEU A 133 6.83 4.57 -21.03
CA LEU A 133 8.12 4.93 -21.63
C LEU A 133 9.09 5.63 -20.66
N VAL A 134 8.55 6.33 -19.66
CA VAL A 134 9.34 6.88 -18.54
C VAL A 134 9.88 5.74 -17.70
N MET A 135 9.06 4.73 -17.40
CA MET A 135 9.45 3.55 -16.65
C MET A 135 10.46 2.67 -17.41
N GLU A 136 10.40 2.65 -18.74
CA GLU A 136 11.42 2.04 -19.61
C GLU A 136 12.73 2.83 -19.68
N ARG A 137 12.73 4.08 -19.17
CA ARG A 137 13.86 5.02 -19.23
C ARG A 137 14.30 5.31 -20.66
N ASP A 138 13.36 5.42 -21.59
CA ASP A 138 13.68 5.86 -22.95
C ASP A 138 14.39 7.23 -22.89
N PRO A 139 15.60 7.39 -23.46
CA PRO A 139 16.37 8.61 -23.31
C PRO A 139 15.68 9.86 -23.86
N SER A 140 15.02 9.75 -25.01
CA SER A 140 14.34 10.87 -25.66
C SER A 140 13.12 11.34 -24.87
N VAL A 141 12.39 10.38 -24.29
CA VAL A 141 11.24 10.63 -23.44
C VAL A 141 11.67 11.25 -22.11
N MET A 142 12.74 10.72 -21.49
CA MET A 142 13.30 11.26 -20.26
C MET A 142 13.81 12.69 -20.43
N GLU A 143 14.57 12.98 -21.48
CA GLU A 143 15.04 14.32 -21.79
C GLU A 143 13.88 15.31 -21.92
N ARG A 144 12.86 14.95 -22.71
CA ARG A 144 11.65 15.76 -22.91
C ARG A 144 10.94 16.08 -21.60
N TYR A 145 10.70 15.09 -20.74
CA TYR A 145 9.96 15.33 -19.49
C TYR A 145 10.80 16.01 -18.41
N LEU A 146 12.11 15.77 -18.36
CA LEU A 146 13.00 16.51 -17.46
C LEU A 146 13.04 18.00 -17.81
N ALA A 147 13.07 18.34 -19.11
CA ALA A 147 12.98 19.71 -19.57
C ALA A 147 11.65 20.37 -19.14
N GLN A 148 10.53 19.64 -19.19
CA GLN A 148 9.24 20.13 -18.70
C GLN A 148 9.21 20.29 -17.17
N PHE A 149 9.81 19.34 -16.44
CA PHE A 149 9.82 19.32 -14.98
C PHE A 149 10.51 20.55 -14.37
N ILE A 150 11.59 21.04 -14.99
CA ILE A 150 12.29 22.27 -14.56
C ILE A 150 11.34 23.48 -14.53
N HIS A 151 10.29 23.46 -15.35
CA HIS A 151 9.26 24.50 -15.40
C HIS A 151 8.00 24.14 -14.60
N GLY A 152 8.04 23.11 -13.76
CA GLY A 152 6.90 22.63 -12.97
C GLY A 152 5.78 22.01 -13.82
N LYS A 153 6.11 21.46 -15.00
CA LYS A 153 5.16 20.88 -15.96
C LYS A 153 5.51 19.43 -16.32
N GLY A 154 4.59 18.78 -17.02
CA GLY A 154 4.82 17.47 -17.62
C GLY A 154 4.55 16.29 -16.69
N LEU A 155 4.68 15.09 -17.23
CA LEU A 155 4.28 13.86 -16.55
C LEU A 155 5.01 13.63 -15.22
N LEU A 156 6.25 14.12 -15.09
CA LEU A 156 7.07 13.98 -13.88
C LEU A 156 6.61 14.85 -12.69
N THR A 157 5.61 15.73 -12.88
CA THR A 157 4.99 16.48 -11.77
C THR A 157 3.70 15.85 -11.27
N SER A 158 3.27 14.72 -11.85
CA SER A 158 2.12 13.93 -11.40
C SER A 158 2.57 12.60 -10.79
N ASN A 159 1.70 12.00 -9.97
CA ASN A 159 1.78 10.60 -9.56
C ASN A 159 1.13 9.65 -10.58
N VAL A 160 0.59 10.19 -11.68
CA VAL A 160 -0.12 9.51 -12.77
C VAL A 160 -1.39 8.74 -12.35
N THR A 161 -1.92 9.04 -11.17
CA THR A 161 -3.21 8.57 -10.69
C THR A 161 -4.19 9.74 -10.69
N ASP A 162 -4.67 10.09 -11.88
CA ASP A 162 -5.40 11.35 -12.09
C ASP A 162 -6.93 11.21 -11.92
N ALA A 163 -7.43 9.98 -11.76
CA ALA A 163 -8.84 9.69 -11.52
C ALA A 163 -9.02 8.51 -10.56
N GLY A 164 -10.15 8.52 -9.85
CA GLY A 164 -10.55 7.45 -8.95
C GLY A 164 -11.97 7.67 -8.42
N SER A 165 -12.48 6.69 -7.69
CA SER A 165 -13.81 6.73 -7.10
C SER A 165 -13.84 6.05 -5.74
N LYS A 166 -14.83 6.44 -4.95
CA LYS A 166 -15.21 5.80 -3.70
C LYS A 166 -16.59 5.22 -3.94
N ILE A 167 -16.72 3.90 -3.84
CA ILE A 167 -17.88 3.16 -4.33
C ILE A 167 -18.59 2.48 -3.17
N ARG A 168 -19.92 2.51 -3.21
CA ARG A 168 -20.81 1.65 -2.42
C ARG A 168 -21.66 0.84 -3.40
N PRO A 169 -21.88 -0.46 -3.14
CA PRO A 169 -22.79 -1.25 -3.96
C PRO A 169 -24.22 -0.72 -3.82
N THR A 170 -24.95 -0.79 -4.92
CA THR A 170 -26.41 -0.73 -4.93
C THR A 170 -27.00 -1.95 -4.22
N ALA A 171 -28.31 -1.93 -3.95
CA ALA A 171 -28.99 -3.09 -3.35
C ALA A 171 -28.87 -4.35 -4.24
N GLU A 172 -28.97 -4.18 -5.57
CA GLU A 172 -28.83 -5.29 -6.52
C GLU A 172 -27.41 -5.86 -6.55
N GLU A 173 -26.39 -5.00 -6.58
CA GLU A 173 -24.99 -5.43 -6.49
C GLU A 173 -24.70 -6.13 -5.16
N LEU A 174 -25.27 -5.66 -4.05
CA LEU A 174 -25.09 -6.28 -2.74
C LEU A 174 -25.66 -7.71 -2.66
N GLU A 175 -26.74 -8.01 -3.39
CA GLU A 175 -27.25 -9.39 -3.46
C GLU A 175 -26.30 -10.33 -4.20
N ARG A 176 -25.54 -9.79 -5.17
CA ARG A 176 -24.49 -10.52 -5.92
C ARG A 176 -23.21 -10.71 -5.11
N ILE A 177 -22.88 -9.76 -4.22
CA ILE A 177 -21.75 -9.89 -3.30
C ILE A 177 -22.13 -10.96 -2.25
N GLY A 178 -21.30 -11.98 -2.12
CA GLY A 178 -21.62 -13.21 -1.39
C GLY A 178 -22.05 -13.04 0.07
N PRO A 179 -22.56 -14.12 0.70
CA PRO A 179 -23.16 -14.06 2.03
C PRO A 179 -22.18 -13.62 3.13
N ALA A 180 -20.87 -13.84 2.95
CA ALA A 180 -19.87 -13.45 3.92
C ALA A 180 -19.79 -11.92 4.04
N PHE A 181 -19.76 -11.21 2.90
CA PHE A 181 -19.75 -9.75 2.91
C PHE A 181 -21.07 -9.14 3.41
N ARG A 182 -22.23 -9.76 3.15
CA ARG A 182 -23.53 -9.24 3.62
C ARG A 182 -23.61 -9.10 5.15
N GLU A 183 -22.95 -9.97 5.89
CA GLU A 183 -22.87 -9.85 7.35
C GLU A 183 -21.95 -8.69 7.77
N VAL A 184 -20.87 -8.44 7.03
CA VAL A 184 -20.02 -7.25 7.21
C VAL A 184 -20.80 -5.97 6.89
N TRP A 185 -21.60 -5.97 5.81
CA TRP A 185 -22.45 -4.86 5.40
C TRP A 185 -23.39 -4.41 6.52
N LYS A 186 -24.19 -5.34 7.07
CA LYS A 186 -25.12 -5.05 8.17
C LYS A 186 -24.41 -4.45 9.39
N ARG A 187 -23.23 -5.01 9.73
CA ARG A 187 -22.48 -4.58 10.91
C ARG A 187 -21.77 -3.23 10.75
N GLN A 188 -21.26 -2.92 9.57
CA GLN A 188 -20.29 -1.82 9.39
C GLN A 188 -20.74 -0.70 8.44
N PHE A 189 -21.64 -0.99 7.49
CA PHE A 189 -21.93 -0.12 6.36
C PHE A 189 -23.40 0.31 6.28
N GLU A 190 -24.35 -0.53 6.66
CA GLU A 190 -25.79 -0.24 6.55
C GLU A 190 -26.19 1.05 7.28
N SER A 191 -25.73 1.20 8.52
CA SER A 191 -25.98 2.40 9.33
C SER A 191 -24.96 3.54 9.11
N ALA A 192 -24.02 3.38 8.17
CA ALA A 192 -22.90 4.30 7.95
C ALA A 192 -22.82 4.70 6.46
N PRO A 193 -23.76 5.52 5.97
CA PRO A 193 -23.91 5.82 4.54
C PRO A 193 -22.74 6.60 3.94
N ASP A 194 -21.91 7.24 4.76
CA ASP A 194 -20.73 8.00 4.38
C ASP A 194 -19.47 7.13 4.15
N LYS A 195 -19.49 5.86 4.56
CA LYS A 195 -18.38 4.94 4.37
C LYS A 195 -18.37 4.35 2.96
N PRO A 196 -17.33 4.53 2.14
CA PRO A 196 -17.20 3.72 0.93
C PRO A 196 -16.89 2.27 1.28
N VAL A 197 -17.33 1.33 0.46
CA VAL A 197 -16.88 -0.07 0.57
C VAL A 197 -15.57 -0.26 -0.20
N PHE A 198 -15.48 0.38 -1.37
CA PHE A 198 -14.32 0.25 -2.26
C PHE A 198 -13.72 1.60 -2.61
N ILE A 199 -12.42 1.58 -2.86
CA ILE A 199 -11.72 2.66 -3.53
C ILE A 199 -11.23 2.09 -4.86
N GLN A 200 -11.51 2.81 -5.94
CA GLN A 200 -10.95 2.52 -7.24
C GLN A 200 -10.01 3.63 -7.66
N THR A 201 -8.85 3.27 -8.19
CA THR A 201 -7.89 4.22 -8.74
C THR A 201 -7.52 3.82 -10.16
N VAL A 202 -7.32 4.81 -11.02
CA VAL A 202 -6.83 4.59 -12.39
C VAL A 202 -5.42 5.13 -12.47
N VAL A 203 -4.48 4.28 -12.87
CA VAL A 203 -3.08 4.63 -13.06
C VAL A 203 -2.78 4.68 -14.55
N ASN A 204 -2.22 5.81 -15.01
CA ASN A 204 -1.81 6.01 -16.38
C ASN A 204 -0.41 5.40 -16.65
N GLY A 205 -0.37 4.08 -16.80
CA GLY A 205 0.85 3.30 -17.10
C GLY A 205 0.96 2.05 -16.25
N PHE A 206 2.02 1.27 -16.47
CA PHE A 206 2.33 0.08 -15.68
C PHE A 206 3.42 0.31 -14.62
N LEU A 207 3.09 0.05 -13.36
CA LEU A 207 3.98 0.27 -12.21
C LEU A 207 4.81 -0.95 -11.78
N GLY A 208 4.58 -2.12 -12.38
CA GLY A 208 5.33 -3.34 -12.07
C GLY A 208 6.68 -3.44 -12.79
N PRO A 209 7.40 -4.57 -12.61
CA PRO A 209 8.69 -4.82 -13.26
C PRO A 209 8.61 -4.71 -14.79
N ARG A 210 9.60 -4.06 -15.42
CA ARG A 210 9.68 -3.95 -16.90
C ARG A 210 9.97 -5.26 -17.62
N THR A 211 10.46 -6.27 -16.90
CA THR A 211 10.58 -7.64 -17.42
C THR A 211 9.23 -8.34 -17.60
N ALA A 212 8.15 -7.83 -17.01
CA ALA A 212 6.83 -8.46 -17.05
C ALA A 212 5.98 -8.05 -18.26
N VAL A 213 6.44 -7.10 -19.08
CA VAL A 213 5.71 -6.63 -20.27
C VAL A 213 6.63 -6.44 -21.48
N PRO A 214 6.10 -6.47 -22.71
CA PRO A 214 6.88 -6.16 -23.90
C PRO A 214 7.31 -4.69 -23.94
N LYS A 215 8.48 -4.41 -24.51
CA LYS A 215 8.96 -3.04 -24.74
C LYS A 215 7.97 -2.22 -25.57
N ASN A 216 7.99 -0.91 -25.35
CA ASN A 216 7.14 0.07 -26.04
C ASN A 216 5.63 -0.15 -25.86
N SER A 217 5.20 -1.00 -24.93
CA SER A 217 3.78 -1.19 -24.65
C SER A 217 3.17 0.02 -23.95
N ARG A 218 1.85 0.17 -24.05
CA ARG A 218 1.06 1.17 -23.32
C ARG A 218 0.01 0.48 -22.47
N PHE A 219 -0.07 0.86 -21.21
CA PHE A 219 -1.02 0.30 -20.27
C PHE A 219 -1.74 1.37 -19.48
N MET A 220 -2.88 0.97 -18.92
CA MET A 220 -3.48 1.58 -17.75
C MET A 220 -3.69 0.49 -16.71
N MET A 221 -3.65 0.85 -15.43
CA MET A 221 -3.95 -0.08 -14.35
C MET A 221 -5.15 0.42 -13.54
N PHE A 222 -5.96 -0.52 -13.06
CA PHE A 222 -7.04 -0.24 -12.11
C PHE A 222 -6.69 -0.88 -10.77
N GLY A 223 -6.54 -0.05 -9.75
CA GLY A 223 -6.43 -0.52 -8.37
C GLY A 223 -7.83 -0.72 -7.80
N HIS A 224 -8.15 -1.96 -7.42
CA HIS A 224 -9.34 -2.31 -6.65
C HIS A 224 -8.93 -2.47 -5.20
N ILE A 225 -9.40 -1.58 -4.33
CA ILE A 225 -8.94 -1.47 -2.95
C ILE A 225 -10.14 -1.64 -2.01
N ALA A 226 -10.07 -2.61 -1.10
CA ALA A 226 -11.05 -2.75 -0.02
C ALA A 226 -10.83 -1.63 1.01
N ALA A 227 -11.85 -0.79 1.25
CA ALA A 227 -11.70 0.38 2.11
C ALA A 227 -11.67 0.05 3.61
N TYR A 228 -12.31 -1.06 4.01
CA TYR A 228 -12.37 -1.51 5.40
C TYR A 228 -12.32 -3.04 5.47
N PRO A 229 -11.19 -3.68 5.10
CA PRO A 229 -11.09 -5.12 5.14
C PRO A 229 -11.25 -5.62 6.59
N VAL A 230 -11.85 -6.80 6.72
CA VAL A 230 -12.08 -7.42 8.04
C VAL A 230 -10.90 -8.27 8.49
N SER A 231 -10.11 -8.77 7.55
CA SER A 231 -8.87 -9.51 7.79
C SER A 231 -7.89 -8.70 8.66
N LYS A 232 -7.22 -9.38 9.60
CA LYS A 232 -6.23 -8.76 10.51
C LYS A 232 -4.93 -9.54 10.50
N GLY A 233 -3.82 -8.82 10.54
CA GLY A 233 -2.50 -9.39 10.69
C GLY A 233 -1.90 -9.15 12.08
N HIS A 234 -0.59 -9.39 12.18
CA HIS A 234 0.19 -9.10 13.38
C HIS A 234 1.66 -8.83 13.04
N VAL A 235 2.36 -8.15 13.95
CA VAL A 235 3.80 -7.88 13.92
C VAL A 235 4.38 -8.18 15.31
N HIS A 236 5.13 -9.29 15.44
CA HIS A 236 5.78 -9.67 16.70
C HIS A 236 7.29 -9.78 16.55
N ILE A 237 8.04 -9.29 17.54
CA ILE A 237 9.50 -9.44 17.52
C ILE A 237 9.89 -10.90 17.72
N THR A 238 10.95 -11.33 17.05
CA THR A 238 11.53 -12.68 17.21
C THR A 238 12.80 -12.67 18.05
N SER A 239 13.35 -11.48 18.33
CA SER A 239 14.53 -11.30 19.16
C SER A 239 14.66 -9.85 19.67
N ALA A 240 15.59 -9.63 20.60
CA ALA A 240 15.97 -8.29 21.05
C ALA A 240 16.93 -7.56 20.08
N ASP A 241 17.47 -8.24 19.05
CA ASP A 241 18.29 -7.61 18.01
C ASP A 241 17.39 -6.72 17.13
N PRO A 242 17.64 -5.41 17.06
CA PRO A 242 16.85 -4.50 16.23
C PRO A 242 16.93 -4.78 14.72
N TYR A 243 17.81 -5.68 14.28
CA TYR A 243 17.94 -6.09 12.87
C TYR A 243 17.29 -7.43 12.55
N SER A 244 16.77 -8.16 13.54
CA SER A 244 15.99 -9.38 13.28
C SER A 244 14.69 -9.02 12.59
N LEU A 245 14.32 -9.83 11.59
CA LEU A 245 13.00 -9.73 10.97
C LEU A 245 11.93 -10.13 12.01
N PRO A 246 10.86 -9.34 12.16
CA PRO A 246 9.74 -9.74 13.00
C PRO A 246 9.02 -10.94 12.38
N ASP A 247 8.29 -11.68 13.22
CA ASP A 247 7.18 -12.51 12.78
C ASP A 247 6.06 -11.56 12.33
N PHE A 248 5.73 -11.63 11.04
CA PHE A 248 4.79 -10.70 10.41
C PHE A 248 3.81 -11.47 9.54
N SER A 249 2.53 -11.30 9.85
CA SER A 249 1.44 -11.73 8.98
C SER A 249 0.64 -10.49 8.56
N THR A 250 0.30 -10.40 7.28
CA THR A 250 -0.61 -9.36 6.78
C THR A 250 -2.07 -9.69 7.05
N GLY A 251 -2.40 -10.99 7.16
CA GLY A 251 -3.76 -11.50 7.23
C GLY A 251 -4.57 -11.36 5.94
N PHE A 252 -3.99 -10.81 4.86
CA PHE A 252 -4.77 -10.44 3.67
C PHE A 252 -5.56 -11.60 3.09
N PHE A 253 -6.86 -11.36 2.86
CA PHE A 253 -7.81 -12.31 2.25
C PHE A 253 -8.03 -13.60 3.04
N GLU A 254 -7.65 -13.66 4.33
CA GLU A 254 -8.01 -14.80 5.18
C GLU A 254 -9.52 -14.88 5.40
N GLU A 255 -10.19 -13.72 5.46
CA GLU A 255 -11.64 -13.63 5.54
C GLU A 255 -12.29 -13.60 4.14
N LYS A 256 -13.27 -14.50 3.91
CA LYS A 256 -13.95 -14.61 2.61
C LYS A 256 -14.63 -13.31 2.17
N ALA A 257 -15.11 -12.51 3.11
CA ALA A 257 -15.76 -11.23 2.84
C ALA A 257 -14.85 -10.22 2.11
N ASP A 258 -13.51 -10.38 2.20
CA ASP A 258 -12.54 -9.50 1.55
C ASP A 258 -12.20 -9.93 0.10
N VAL A 259 -12.76 -11.06 -0.39
CA VAL A 259 -12.46 -11.65 -1.70
C VAL A 259 -13.63 -11.51 -2.71
N GLU A 260 -14.87 -11.42 -2.23
CA GLU A 260 -16.11 -11.49 -3.04
C GLU A 260 -16.43 -10.21 -3.87
N ILE A 261 -15.42 -9.43 -4.28
CA ILE A 261 -15.59 -8.05 -4.74
C ILE A 261 -15.03 -7.86 -6.15
N GLN A 262 -15.87 -7.38 -7.07
CA GLN A 262 -15.48 -7.11 -8.45
C GLN A 262 -16.14 -5.84 -8.99
N VAL A 263 -15.42 -5.06 -9.80
CA VAL A 263 -15.94 -3.87 -10.50
C VAL A 263 -15.31 -3.76 -11.90
N GLU A 264 -16.13 -3.71 -12.95
CA GLU A 264 -15.68 -3.77 -14.36
C GLU A 264 -15.74 -2.41 -15.11
N ILE A 265 -15.14 -1.35 -14.56
CA ILE A 265 -15.24 -0.02 -15.17
C ILE A 265 -14.33 0.17 -16.41
N ALA A 266 -13.17 -0.52 -16.46
CA ALA A 266 -12.16 -0.30 -17.50
C ALA A 266 -12.68 -0.52 -18.94
N ARG A 267 -13.53 -1.53 -19.14
CA ARG A 267 -14.03 -1.96 -20.46
C ARG A 267 -14.93 -0.91 -21.13
N ARG A 268 -15.46 0.04 -20.36
CA ARG A 268 -16.34 1.12 -20.84
C ARG A 268 -15.57 2.39 -21.24
N MET A 269 -14.24 2.37 -21.15
CA MET A 269 -13.39 3.52 -21.50
C MET A 269 -12.97 3.49 -22.97
N PRO A 270 -13.00 4.65 -23.68
CA PRO A 270 -12.51 4.73 -25.06
C PRO A 270 -11.04 4.32 -25.24
N SER A 271 -10.22 4.49 -24.21
CA SER A 271 -8.80 4.14 -24.23
C SER A 271 -8.55 2.64 -24.14
N TYR A 272 -9.51 1.85 -23.66
CA TYR A 272 -9.34 0.42 -23.43
C TYR A 272 -9.06 -0.34 -24.73
N ARG A 273 -8.10 -1.27 -24.68
CA ARG A 273 -7.74 -2.17 -25.79
C ARG A 273 -7.62 -3.63 -25.34
N GLY A 274 -8.33 -4.00 -24.27
CA GLY A 274 -8.29 -5.35 -23.73
C GLY A 274 -7.50 -5.51 -22.43
N GLU A 275 -7.76 -6.59 -21.72
CA GLU A 275 -7.01 -7.05 -20.56
C GLU A 275 -5.60 -7.51 -20.96
N TYR A 276 -4.60 -7.24 -20.13
CA TYR A 276 -3.29 -7.86 -20.28
C TYR A 276 -3.32 -9.25 -19.64
N ALA A 277 -3.63 -10.27 -20.45
CA ALA A 277 -3.87 -11.65 -20.02
C ALA A 277 -2.87 -12.23 -18.99
N PRO A 278 -1.54 -11.98 -19.06
CA PRO A 278 -0.60 -12.48 -18.05
C PRO A 278 -0.83 -11.95 -16.63
N LEU A 279 -1.54 -10.83 -16.48
CA LEU A 279 -1.82 -10.13 -15.22
C LEU A 279 -3.33 -9.98 -14.97
N HIS A 280 -4.10 -10.93 -15.46
CA HIS A 280 -5.54 -11.05 -15.23
C HIS A 280 -5.91 -12.48 -14.78
N PRO A 281 -7.13 -12.70 -14.25
CA PRO A 281 -7.63 -14.03 -13.94
C PRO A 281 -7.56 -14.97 -15.14
N LYS A 282 -7.30 -16.26 -14.86
CA LYS A 282 -7.25 -17.32 -15.87
C LYS A 282 -8.62 -18.00 -15.95
N TYR A 283 -9.49 -17.43 -16.77
CA TYR A 283 -10.83 -17.97 -16.98
C TYR A 283 -10.83 -19.31 -17.73
N PRO A 284 -11.86 -20.15 -17.53
CA PRO A 284 -12.05 -21.38 -18.30
C PRO A 284 -12.20 -21.12 -19.81
N ASP A 285 -11.80 -22.10 -20.62
CA ASP A 285 -11.95 -22.04 -22.08
C ASP A 285 -13.41 -21.79 -22.48
N GLY A 286 -13.64 -20.77 -23.31
CA GLY A 286 -14.97 -20.40 -23.79
C GLY A 286 -15.78 -19.50 -22.85
N SER A 287 -15.23 -19.11 -21.70
CA SER A 287 -15.85 -18.11 -20.83
C SER A 287 -16.02 -16.77 -21.54
N SER A 288 -17.17 -16.12 -21.35
CA SER A 288 -17.40 -14.74 -21.79
C SER A 288 -16.49 -13.72 -21.11
N ALA A 289 -15.89 -14.07 -19.97
CA ALA A 289 -14.93 -13.24 -19.25
C ALA A 289 -13.48 -13.37 -19.73
N SER A 290 -13.22 -14.25 -20.70
CA SER A 290 -11.89 -14.42 -21.30
C SER A 290 -11.27 -13.08 -21.71
N CYS A 291 -10.00 -12.90 -21.37
CA CYS A 291 -9.24 -11.69 -21.73
C CYS A 291 -9.21 -11.51 -23.26
N VAL A 292 -9.42 -10.27 -23.71
CA VAL A 292 -9.36 -9.92 -25.13
C VAL A 292 -8.22 -8.94 -25.41
N ARG A 293 -7.80 -8.84 -26.68
CA ARG A 293 -6.96 -7.74 -27.19
C ARG A 293 -7.67 -7.15 -28.40
N LEU A 294 -7.94 -5.85 -28.36
CA LEU A 294 -8.70 -5.15 -29.39
C LEU A 294 -7.79 -4.20 -30.15
N ASP A 295 -8.01 -4.08 -31.46
CA ASP A 295 -7.31 -3.09 -32.30
C ASP A 295 -7.92 -1.67 -32.17
N SER A 296 -9.21 -1.60 -31.83
CA SER A 296 -9.97 -0.34 -31.73
C SER A 296 -10.75 -0.26 -30.41
N SER A 297 -11.26 0.94 -30.11
CA SER A 297 -12.06 1.21 -28.92
C SER A 297 -13.35 0.37 -28.93
N PRO A 298 -13.77 -0.19 -27.77
CA PRO A 298 -15.07 -0.85 -27.67
C PRO A 298 -16.22 0.16 -27.85
N SER A 299 -17.42 -0.34 -28.16
CA SER A 299 -18.62 0.50 -28.14
C SER A 299 -18.93 0.95 -26.70
N PHE A 300 -19.51 2.13 -26.53
CA PHE A 300 -19.94 2.59 -25.19
C PHE A 300 -21.07 1.73 -24.60
N ASN A 301 -21.90 1.13 -25.46
CA ASN A 301 -23.03 0.28 -25.07
C ASN A 301 -22.59 -1.19 -25.05
N MET A 302 -21.62 -1.53 -24.20
CA MET A 302 -21.27 -2.92 -23.94
C MET A 302 -22.20 -3.50 -22.88
N GLU A 303 -22.62 -4.75 -23.10
CA GLU A 303 -23.31 -5.54 -22.08
C GLU A 303 -22.34 -5.92 -20.94
N ASP A 304 -22.89 -6.10 -19.75
CA ASP A 304 -22.15 -6.56 -18.58
C ASP A 304 -21.66 -7.99 -18.80
N LEU A 305 -20.49 -8.36 -18.24
CA LEU A 305 -20.13 -9.78 -18.22
C LEU A 305 -21.08 -10.56 -17.32
N VAL A 306 -21.46 -11.71 -17.84
CA VAL A 306 -22.02 -12.78 -17.03
C VAL A 306 -20.86 -13.68 -16.65
N TYR A 307 -20.57 -13.73 -15.36
CA TYR A 307 -19.58 -14.64 -14.78
C TYR A 307 -20.25 -15.95 -14.39
N THR A 308 -19.60 -17.07 -14.70
CA THR A 308 -19.99 -18.38 -14.16
C THR A 308 -19.37 -18.62 -12.79
N GLU A 309 -19.79 -19.69 -12.11
CA GLU A 309 -19.18 -20.08 -10.83
C GLU A 309 -17.67 -20.39 -10.99
N GLU A 310 -17.28 -20.98 -12.12
CA GLU A 310 -15.88 -21.25 -12.45
C GLU A 310 -15.08 -19.96 -12.72
N ASP A 311 -15.71 -18.93 -13.26
CA ASP A 311 -15.07 -17.62 -13.41
C ASP A 311 -14.83 -16.96 -12.05
N ASP A 312 -15.81 -17.04 -11.13
CA ASP A 312 -15.67 -16.50 -9.79
C ASP A 312 -14.55 -17.19 -9.00
N ILE A 313 -14.38 -18.51 -9.18
CA ILE A 313 -13.24 -19.26 -8.63
C ILE A 313 -11.92 -18.73 -9.20
N ALA A 314 -11.83 -18.51 -10.51
CA ALA A 314 -10.63 -17.99 -11.15
C ALA A 314 -10.26 -16.58 -10.64
N ILE A 315 -11.26 -15.76 -10.31
CA ILE A 315 -11.08 -14.42 -9.76
C ILE A 315 -10.63 -14.49 -8.30
N GLU A 316 -11.24 -15.34 -7.48
CA GLU A 316 -10.78 -15.57 -6.11
C GLU A 316 -9.31 -16.04 -6.07
N GLU A 317 -8.95 -17.01 -6.92
CA GLU A 317 -7.55 -17.46 -7.03
C GLU A 317 -6.61 -16.32 -7.43
N PHE A 318 -7.03 -15.49 -8.39
CA PHE A 318 -6.26 -14.33 -8.82
C PHE A 318 -6.06 -13.32 -7.70
N VAL A 319 -7.13 -12.95 -6.98
CA VAL A 319 -7.07 -12.00 -5.85
C VAL A 319 -6.14 -12.52 -4.76
N ARG A 320 -6.22 -13.81 -4.42
CA ARG A 320 -5.32 -14.42 -3.42
C ARG A 320 -3.85 -14.46 -3.87
N GLN A 321 -3.60 -14.66 -5.16
CA GLN A 321 -2.24 -14.70 -5.71
C GLN A 321 -1.63 -13.32 -5.93
N ARG A 322 -2.45 -12.30 -6.21
CA ARG A 322 -2.00 -10.97 -6.66
C ARG A 322 -2.31 -9.85 -5.67
N GLY A 323 -3.04 -10.17 -4.61
CA GLY A 323 -3.39 -9.24 -3.58
C GLY A 323 -2.16 -8.68 -2.87
N ASP A 324 -2.14 -7.37 -2.66
CA ASP A 324 -0.98 -6.66 -2.13
C ASP A 324 -1.39 -5.52 -1.19
N THR A 325 -0.42 -5.02 -0.42
CA THR A 325 -0.56 -3.85 0.45
C THR A 325 -0.76 -2.58 -0.38
N THR A 326 -1.43 -1.59 0.20
CA THR A 326 -1.46 -0.22 -0.33
C THR A 326 -0.55 0.73 0.43
N TRP A 327 0.27 0.19 1.34
CA TRP A 327 1.10 0.91 2.31
C TRP A 327 0.29 1.82 3.25
N HIS A 328 -0.98 1.50 3.48
CA HIS A 328 -1.86 2.19 4.44
C HIS A 328 -1.88 1.50 5.81
N SER A 329 -0.74 0.89 6.17
CA SER A 329 -0.59 0.11 7.39
C SER A 329 -0.93 0.90 8.66
N VAL A 330 -1.87 0.38 9.44
CA VAL A 330 -2.35 0.90 10.74
C VAL A 330 -2.63 -0.26 11.72
N GLY A 331 -2.99 0.05 12.97
CA GLY A 331 -3.15 -0.92 14.07
C GLY A 331 -2.49 -0.41 15.34
#